data_AF-A0A0E4H130-F1
#
_entry.id   AF-A0A0E4H130-F1
#
_cell.length_a   1.000
_cell.length_b   1.000
_cell.length_c   1.000
_cell.angle_alpha   90.00
_cell.angle_beta   90.00
_cell.angle_gamma   90.00
#
_symmetry.space_group_name_H-M   'P 1'
#
loop_
_entity.id
_entity.type
_entity.pdbx_description
1 polymer ?
#
loop_
_entity_poly.entity_id
_entity_poly.type
_entity_poly.pdbx_seq_one_letter_code
_entity_poly.pdbx_strand_id
1 'polypeptide(L)'
;MREAHDLCGLPVAVFRPGMILADSRYAGHLNVPDIFTRLLFSLVATGVAPRSFYRAGDARPHYEGLPVDFLAEAIAAIGPRHGSSFATYNTTNPHDDGISMDTFVDWIIAAGYSVEKIDDYSNWVTRFETAMGALPEQQRAQSVLTVLDVYREPMLAIAGSPVPGAQFESAVEHSGRAIPHVSQLLIEKYLADLEQIGVLTR
;
A
#
# COMPACT_ATOMS: atom_id res chain seq x y z
N MET A 1 -23.67 -8.42 12.11
CA MET A 1 -24.05 -7.20 11.37
C MET A 1 -25.29 -7.41 10.50
N ARG A 2 -25.33 -8.42 9.62
CA ARG A 2 -26.52 -8.71 8.80
C ARG A 2 -27.75 -9.09 9.65
N GLU A 3 -27.58 -9.96 10.64
CA GLU A 3 -28.67 -10.35 11.56
C GLU A 3 -29.27 -9.17 12.34
N ALA A 4 -28.45 -8.21 12.76
CA ALA A 4 -28.93 -7.01 13.46
C ALA A 4 -29.75 -6.10 12.52
N HIS A 5 -29.32 -6.00 11.26
CA HIS A 5 -30.09 -5.30 10.23
C HIS A 5 -31.44 -5.99 9.99
N ASP A 6 -31.46 -7.31 9.84
CA ASP A 6 -32.68 -8.07 9.58
C ASP A 6 -33.66 -8.03 10.77
N LEU A 7 -33.14 -7.94 12.01
CA LEU A 7 -33.95 -7.92 13.24
C LEU A 7 -34.66 -6.58 13.49
N CYS A 8 -33.98 -5.45 13.26
CA CYS A 8 -34.53 -4.14 13.65
C CYS A 8 -34.32 -3.02 12.62
N GLY A 9 -33.88 -3.35 11.39
CA GLY A 9 -33.67 -2.38 10.33
C GLY A 9 -32.50 -1.43 10.56
N LEU A 10 -31.56 -1.78 11.46
CA LEU A 10 -30.40 -0.94 11.78
C LEU A 10 -29.60 -0.65 10.49
N PRO A 11 -29.39 0.62 10.09
CA PRO A 11 -28.65 0.90 8.88
C PRO A 11 -27.16 0.59 9.08
N VAL A 12 -26.58 -0.15 8.13
CA VAL A 12 -25.21 -0.68 8.21
C VAL A 12 -24.50 -0.41 6.88
N ALA A 13 -23.29 0.14 6.95
CA ALA A 13 -22.33 0.09 5.85
C ALA A 13 -21.10 -0.70 6.28
N VAL A 14 -20.77 -1.72 5.50
CA VAL A 14 -19.56 -2.53 5.70
C VAL A 14 -18.52 -2.07 4.69
N PHE A 15 -17.40 -1.54 5.18
CA PHE A 15 -16.25 -1.19 4.35
C PHE A 15 -15.20 -2.28 4.47
N ARG A 16 -14.73 -2.81 3.33
CA ARG A 16 -13.71 -3.86 3.24
C ARG A 16 -12.45 -3.27 2.65
N PRO A 17 -11.49 -2.83 3.49
CA PRO A 17 -10.22 -2.30 3.02
C PRO A 17 -9.31 -3.39 2.48
N GLY A 18 -8.64 -3.07 1.37
CA GLY A 18 -7.39 -3.69 0.97
C GLY A 18 -6.23 -3.07 1.73
N MET A 19 -5.21 -2.62 1.02
CA MET A 19 -4.06 -1.94 1.62
C MET A 19 -4.40 -0.49 2.04
N ILE A 20 -4.07 -0.15 3.28
CA ILE A 20 -4.24 1.19 3.85
C ILE A 20 -2.86 1.84 4.00
N LEU A 21 -2.65 2.92 3.25
CA LEU A 21 -1.42 3.71 3.29
C LEU A 21 -1.49 4.77 4.39
N ALA A 22 -0.32 5.28 4.78
CA ALA A 22 -0.17 6.31 5.79
C ALA A 22 -0.89 7.60 5.40
N ASP A 23 -1.17 8.41 6.40
CA ASP A 23 -1.83 9.71 6.22
C ASP A 23 -0.95 10.60 5.33
N SER A 24 -1.57 11.23 4.34
CA SER A 24 -0.86 12.08 3.38
C SER A 24 -0.47 13.46 3.95
N ARG A 25 -1.07 13.88 5.07
CA ARG A 25 -1.00 15.24 5.64
C ARG A 25 -0.14 15.33 6.89
N TYR A 26 -0.19 14.34 7.78
CA TYR A 26 0.48 14.40 9.09
C TYR A 26 1.73 13.53 9.17
N ALA A 27 2.86 14.15 9.54
CA ALA A 27 4.14 13.47 9.77
C ALA A 27 4.10 12.58 11.02
N GLY A 28 4.93 11.53 11.04
CA GLY A 28 5.12 10.63 12.18
C GLY A 28 4.01 9.59 12.39
N HIS A 29 2.99 9.55 11.53
CA HIS A 29 1.90 8.57 11.59
C HIS A 29 2.14 7.42 10.62
N LEU A 30 2.93 6.43 11.05
CA LEU A 30 3.20 5.21 10.31
C LEU A 30 2.63 3.98 11.03
N ASN A 31 1.98 3.10 10.26
CA ASN A 31 1.78 1.73 10.70
C ASN A 31 3.09 0.96 10.48
N VAL A 32 4.00 1.06 11.45
CA VAL A 32 5.33 0.43 11.42
C VAL A 32 5.29 -1.08 11.11
N PRO A 33 4.40 -1.91 11.72
CA PRO A 33 4.37 -3.33 11.42
C PRO A 33 3.75 -3.68 10.05
N ASP A 34 3.20 -2.71 9.31
CA ASP A 34 2.58 -2.93 8.00
C ASP A 34 3.59 -3.43 6.94
N ILE A 35 3.14 -4.34 6.06
CA ILE A 35 4.00 -4.94 5.03
C ILE A 35 4.56 -3.89 4.06
N PHE A 36 3.82 -2.83 3.76
CA PHE A 36 4.28 -1.76 2.88
C PHE A 36 5.38 -0.93 3.52
N THR A 37 5.20 -0.54 4.79
CA THR A 37 6.22 0.19 5.56
C THR A 37 7.50 -0.64 5.68
N ARG A 38 7.36 -1.94 5.99
CA ARG A 38 8.48 -2.89 6.04
C ARG A 38 9.18 -2.98 4.69
N LEU A 39 8.45 -3.01 3.58
CA LEU A 39 9.02 -3.11 2.23
C LEU A 39 9.87 -1.87 1.91
N LEU A 40 9.32 -0.67 2.07
CA LEU A 40 10.05 0.58 1.83
C LEU A 40 11.32 0.67 2.69
N PHE A 41 11.19 0.38 3.99
CA PHE A 41 12.33 0.29 4.90
C PHE A 41 13.39 -0.70 4.38
N SER A 42 12.97 -1.91 3.98
CA SER A 42 13.90 -2.95 3.55
C SER A 42 14.61 -2.60 2.25
N LEU A 43 13.93 -1.96 1.30
CA LEU A 43 14.53 -1.51 0.04
C LEU A 43 15.63 -0.48 0.28
N VAL A 44 15.40 0.47 1.18
CA VAL A 44 16.39 1.49 1.53
C VAL A 44 17.52 0.90 2.37
N ALA A 45 17.20 0.11 3.40
CA ALA A 45 18.20 -0.46 4.31
C ALA A 45 19.14 -1.46 3.63
N THR A 46 18.65 -2.20 2.63
CA THR A 46 19.48 -3.14 1.85
C THR A 46 20.13 -2.52 0.62
N GLY A 47 19.59 -1.40 0.13
CA GLY A 47 20.07 -0.71 -1.07
C GLY A 47 19.91 -1.53 -2.36
N VAL A 48 19.04 -2.56 -2.37
CA VAL A 48 18.80 -3.40 -3.56
C VAL A 48 17.32 -3.60 -3.83
N ALA A 49 16.94 -3.48 -5.10
CA ALA A 49 15.59 -3.74 -5.60
C ALA A 49 15.65 -4.66 -6.83
N PRO A 50 14.60 -5.41 -7.17
CA PRO A 50 14.56 -6.12 -8.42
C PRO A 50 14.35 -5.12 -9.57
N ARG A 51 14.68 -5.51 -10.80
CA ARG A 51 14.33 -4.74 -11.99
C ARG A 51 12.82 -4.51 -12.08
N SER A 52 12.04 -5.53 -11.73
CA SER A 52 10.60 -5.45 -11.56
C SER A 52 10.13 -6.42 -10.49
N PHE A 53 9.15 -6.01 -9.67
CA PHE A 53 8.43 -6.89 -8.75
C PHE A 53 7.42 -7.81 -9.43
N TYR A 54 7.20 -7.60 -10.73
CA TYR A 54 6.13 -8.25 -11.48
C TYR A 54 6.70 -9.14 -12.58
N ARG A 55 5.97 -10.20 -12.93
CA ARG A 55 6.27 -11.02 -14.10
C ARG A 55 6.10 -10.19 -15.35
N ALA A 56 6.97 -10.43 -16.33
CA ALA A 56 6.79 -9.88 -17.67
C ALA A 56 5.44 -10.35 -18.22
N GLY A 57 4.63 -9.40 -18.69
CA GLY A 57 3.30 -9.65 -19.21
C GLY A 57 2.73 -8.40 -19.86
N ASP A 58 1.53 -8.52 -20.41
CA ASP A 58 0.88 -7.45 -21.18
C ASP A 58 0.17 -6.41 -20.30
N ALA A 59 -0.13 -6.76 -19.05
CA ALA A 59 -0.81 -5.87 -18.12
C ALA A 59 0.16 -4.89 -17.47
N ARG A 60 -0.24 -3.62 -17.37
CA ARG A 60 0.50 -2.61 -16.62
C ARG A 60 0.30 -2.85 -15.12
N PRO A 61 1.36 -2.97 -14.31
CA PRO A 61 1.21 -3.23 -12.89
C PRO A 61 0.65 -2.00 -12.17
N HIS A 62 -0.33 -2.22 -11.30
CA HIS A 62 -0.86 -1.22 -10.38
C HIS A 62 -0.73 -1.71 -8.93
N TYR A 63 -0.38 -0.80 -8.02
CA TYR A 63 -0.37 -1.06 -6.60
C TYR A 63 -1.68 -0.57 -5.98
N GLU A 64 -2.54 -1.51 -5.60
CA GLU A 64 -3.82 -1.21 -4.96
C GLU A 64 -3.60 -0.78 -3.50
N GLY A 65 -3.56 0.53 -3.25
CA GLY A 65 -3.53 1.10 -1.91
C GLY A 65 -4.21 2.47 -1.85
N LEU A 66 -4.83 2.78 -0.71
CA LEU A 66 -5.50 4.06 -0.47
C LEU A 66 -4.97 4.72 0.82
N PRO A 67 -4.71 6.04 0.82
CA PRO A 67 -4.35 6.78 2.03
C PRO A 67 -5.44 6.71 3.11
N VAL A 68 -5.03 6.56 4.37
CA VAL A 68 -5.95 6.44 5.51
C VAL A 68 -6.82 7.69 5.70
N ASP A 69 -6.31 8.87 5.39
CA ASP A 69 -7.06 10.13 5.44
C ASP A 69 -8.22 10.13 4.47
N PHE A 70 -7.99 9.72 3.23
CA PHE A 70 -9.04 9.60 2.24
C PHE A 70 -10.08 8.56 2.67
N LEU A 71 -9.63 7.37 3.11
CA LEU A 71 -10.53 6.31 3.57
C LEU A 71 -11.41 6.76 4.73
N ALA A 72 -10.84 7.43 5.74
CA ALA A 72 -11.59 7.94 6.88
C ALA A 72 -12.63 8.98 6.45
N GLU A 73 -12.27 9.90 5.56
CA GLU A 73 -13.18 10.91 5.04
C GLU A 73 -14.29 10.31 4.16
N ALA A 74 -13.96 9.33 3.32
CA ALA A 74 -14.93 8.62 2.48
C ALA A 74 -15.93 7.83 3.32
N ILE A 75 -15.46 7.10 4.34
CA ILE A 75 -16.32 6.35 5.27
C ILE A 75 -17.25 7.31 6.02
N ALA A 76 -16.75 8.46 6.48
CA ALA A 76 -17.57 9.47 7.17
C ALA A 76 -18.61 10.14 6.25
N ALA A 77 -18.31 10.26 4.95
CA ALA A 77 -19.21 10.82 3.96
C ALA A 77 -20.30 9.82 3.50
N ILE A 78 -19.92 8.57 3.23
CA ILE A 78 -20.77 7.51 2.69
C ILE A 78 -21.55 6.78 3.79
N GLY A 79 -21.01 6.75 5.01
CA GLY A 79 -21.58 6.03 6.14
C GLY A 79 -23.06 6.38 6.39
N PRO A 80 -23.88 5.39 6.78
CA PRO A 80 -25.31 5.58 6.94
C PRO A 80 -25.61 6.60 8.02
N ARG A 81 -26.35 7.67 7.67
CA ARG A 81 -26.78 8.69 8.63
C ARG A 81 -28.19 8.42 9.17
N HIS A 82 -29.08 7.89 8.33
CA HIS A 82 -30.48 7.59 8.65
C HIS A 82 -31.00 6.45 7.76
N GLY A 83 -32.15 5.86 8.09
CA GLY A 83 -32.84 4.86 7.26
C GLY A 83 -32.60 3.42 7.68
N SER A 84 -32.83 2.48 6.77
CA SER A 84 -32.69 1.03 6.98
C SER A 84 -31.95 0.37 5.82
N SER A 85 -30.83 0.95 5.40
CA SER A 85 -30.02 0.42 4.30
C SER A 85 -28.90 -0.48 4.81
N PHE A 86 -28.66 -1.59 4.11
CA PHE A 86 -27.47 -2.41 4.27
C PHE A 86 -26.61 -2.32 3.00
N ALA A 87 -25.41 -1.76 3.10
CA ALA A 87 -24.48 -1.64 1.99
C ALA A 87 -23.12 -2.27 2.31
N THR A 88 -22.43 -2.77 1.29
CA THR A 88 -21.07 -3.30 1.42
C THR A 88 -20.20 -2.71 0.32
N TYR A 89 -19.10 -2.07 0.72
CA TYR A 89 -18.18 -1.38 -0.15
C TYR A 89 -16.80 -2.04 -0.05
N ASN A 90 -16.27 -2.53 -1.18
CA ASN A 90 -14.86 -2.89 -1.27
C ASN A 90 -14.10 -1.60 -1.57
N THR A 91 -13.26 -1.14 -0.64
CA THR A 91 -12.55 0.14 -0.80
C THR A 91 -11.27 -0.11 -1.60
N THR A 92 -11.42 -0.20 -2.91
CA THR A 92 -10.32 -0.50 -3.84
C THR A 92 -9.83 0.77 -4.53
N ASN A 93 -8.61 0.73 -5.03
CA ASN A 93 -8.08 1.72 -5.95
C ASN A 93 -8.28 1.20 -7.39
N PRO A 94 -9.23 1.75 -8.17
CA PRO A 94 -9.55 1.20 -9.50
C PRO A 94 -8.65 1.74 -10.62
N HIS A 95 -7.69 2.63 -10.32
CA HIS A 95 -6.93 3.34 -11.33
C HIS A 95 -6.02 2.42 -12.17
N ASP A 96 -6.01 2.62 -13.48
CA ASP A 96 -5.00 2.07 -14.39
C ASP A 96 -3.94 3.14 -14.71
N ASP A 97 -3.33 3.67 -13.66
CA ASP A 97 -2.29 4.71 -13.73
C ASP A 97 -0.88 4.12 -13.93
N GLY A 98 -0.76 2.80 -13.75
CA GLY A 98 0.49 2.04 -13.74
C GLY A 98 1.49 2.45 -12.67
N ILE A 99 0.99 2.99 -11.56
CA ILE A 99 1.79 3.28 -10.37
C ILE A 99 1.92 1.97 -9.59
N SER A 100 3.15 1.47 -9.46
CA SER A 100 3.43 0.14 -8.91
C SER A 100 4.61 0.15 -7.93
N MET A 101 4.96 -1.02 -7.38
CA MET A 101 6.18 -1.15 -6.57
C MET A 101 7.46 -0.75 -7.34
N ASP A 102 7.48 -0.93 -8.67
CA ASP A 102 8.61 -0.51 -9.50
C ASP A 102 8.73 1.02 -9.54
N THR A 103 7.58 1.70 -9.64
CA THR A 103 7.49 3.17 -9.57
C THR A 103 7.92 3.68 -8.20
N PHE A 104 7.60 2.97 -7.12
CA PHE A 104 8.04 3.35 -5.78
C PHE A 104 9.57 3.27 -5.65
N VAL A 105 10.20 2.26 -6.23
CA VAL A 105 11.68 2.18 -6.29
C VAL A 105 12.26 3.36 -7.07
N ASP A 106 11.65 3.74 -8.20
CA ASP A 106 12.09 4.91 -8.96
C ASP A 106 12.00 6.20 -8.15
N TRP A 107 10.93 6.37 -7.38
CA TRP A 107 10.76 7.52 -6.48
C TRP A 107 11.73 7.51 -5.30
N ILE A 108 12.05 6.35 -4.73
CA ILE A 108 13.09 6.22 -3.69
C ILE A 108 14.47 6.65 -4.25
N ILE A 109 14.81 6.21 -5.46
CA ILE A 109 16.06 6.61 -6.13
C ILE A 109 16.05 8.12 -6.41
N ALA A 110 14.93 8.65 -6.91
CA ALA A 110 14.78 10.09 -7.18
C ALA A 110 14.87 10.96 -5.92
N ALA A 111 14.44 10.43 -4.76
CA ALA A 111 14.60 11.08 -3.45
C ALA A 111 16.04 11.09 -2.93
N GLY A 112 16.95 10.38 -3.62
CA GLY A 112 18.39 10.37 -3.37
C GLY A 112 18.88 9.20 -2.51
N TYR A 113 18.09 8.13 -2.36
CA TYR A 113 18.57 6.89 -1.72
C TYR A 113 19.28 6.00 -2.75
N SER A 114 20.40 5.40 -2.34
CA SER A 114 21.18 4.52 -3.20
C SER A 114 20.55 3.13 -3.26
N VAL A 115 19.73 2.88 -4.29
CA VAL A 115 19.12 1.57 -4.56
C VAL A 115 19.58 1.04 -5.92
N GLU A 116 20.29 -0.09 -5.92
CA GLU A 116 20.70 -0.81 -7.11
C GLU A 116 19.57 -1.72 -7.61
N LYS A 117 19.21 -1.64 -8.89
CA LYS A 117 18.25 -2.56 -9.53
C LYS A 117 18.97 -3.79 -10.08
N ILE A 118 18.62 -4.96 -9.57
CA ILE A 118 19.16 -6.26 -10.01
C ILE A 118 18.24 -6.86 -11.06
N ASP A 119 18.79 -7.20 -12.23
CA ASP A 119 17.99 -7.71 -13.37
C ASP A 119 17.38 -9.09 -13.12
N ASP A 120 18.10 -10.01 -12.48
CA ASP A 120 17.59 -11.34 -12.15
C ASP A 120 16.84 -11.35 -10.81
N TYR A 121 15.55 -11.69 -10.84
CA TYR A 121 14.71 -11.67 -9.65
C TYR A 121 15.18 -12.65 -8.56
N SER A 122 15.63 -13.85 -8.94
CA SER A 122 16.08 -14.86 -7.98
C SER A 122 17.37 -14.44 -7.26
N ASN A 123 18.26 -13.76 -7.98
CA ASN A 123 19.47 -13.15 -7.45
C ASN A 123 19.12 -11.97 -6.53
N TRP A 124 18.16 -11.13 -6.91
CA TRP A 124 17.63 -10.09 -6.04
C TRP A 124 17.13 -10.68 -4.72
N VAL A 125 16.24 -11.69 -4.74
CA VAL A 125 15.70 -12.33 -3.52
C VAL A 125 16.85 -12.82 -2.63
N THR A 126 17.84 -13.50 -3.20
CA THR A 126 18.98 -14.05 -2.45
C THR A 126 19.82 -12.94 -1.79
N ARG A 127 20.13 -11.87 -2.54
CA ARG A 127 20.89 -10.72 -2.01
C ARG A 127 20.09 -9.94 -0.98
N PHE A 128 18.81 -9.75 -1.22
CA PHE A 128 17.87 -9.05 -0.35
C PHE A 128 17.72 -9.77 1.00
N GLU A 129 17.52 -11.10 0.97
CA GLU A 129 17.47 -11.96 2.17
C GLU A 129 18.79 -11.89 2.96
N THR A 130 19.92 -11.99 2.27
CA THR A 130 21.25 -11.92 2.90
C THR A 130 21.50 -10.56 3.55
N ALA A 131 21.20 -9.47 2.85
CA ALA A 131 21.38 -8.11 3.35
C ALA A 131 20.48 -7.84 4.57
N MET A 132 19.20 -8.26 4.53
CA MET A 132 18.31 -8.15 5.68
C MET A 132 18.79 -8.98 6.88
N GLY A 133 19.37 -10.16 6.65
CA GLY A 133 19.93 -11.01 7.71
C GLY A 133 21.12 -10.37 8.44
N ALA A 134 21.89 -9.54 7.73
CA ALA A 134 23.04 -8.79 8.26
C ALA A 134 22.67 -7.50 8.99
N LEU A 135 21.40 -7.05 8.93
CA LEU A 135 20.94 -5.86 9.65
C LEU A 135 21.01 -6.07 11.18
N PRO A 136 21.24 -4.98 11.96
CA PRO A 136 21.07 -5.00 13.41
C PRO A 136 19.69 -5.52 13.82
N GLU A 137 19.60 -6.17 14.99
CA GLU A 137 18.40 -6.88 15.44
C GLU A 137 17.12 -6.02 15.37
N GLN A 138 17.21 -4.77 15.83
CA GLN A 138 16.07 -3.84 15.82
C GLN A 138 15.61 -3.49 14.40
N GLN A 139 16.55 -3.27 13.48
CA GLN A 139 16.25 -2.99 12.06
C GLN A 139 15.73 -4.24 11.34
N ARG A 140 16.32 -5.40 11.60
CA ARG A 140 15.87 -6.68 11.06
C ARG A 140 14.44 -7.03 11.50
N ALA A 141 14.04 -6.67 12.72
CA ALA A 141 12.66 -6.85 13.19
C ALA A 141 11.63 -5.97 12.43
N GLN A 142 12.08 -4.86 11.85
CA GLN A 142 11.29 -3.94 11.03
C GLN A 142 11.37 -4.23 9.53
N SER A 143 12.16 -5.23 9.11
CA SER A 143 12.26 -5.59 7.70
C SER A 143 11.14 -6.54 7.27
N VAL A 144 11.05 -6.80 5.96
CA VAL A 144 10.13 -7.81 5.41
C VAL A 144 10.63 -9.24 5.59
N LEU A 145 11.76 -9.47 6.29
CA LEU A 145 12.36 -10.79 6.41
C LEU A 145 11.38 -11.86 6.93
N THR A 146 10.49 -11.50 7.87
CA THR A 146 9.48 -12.42 8.42
C THR A 146 8.34 -12.75 7.45
N VAL A 147 8.19 -11.97 6.38
CA VAL A 147 7.14 -12.10 5.35
C VAL A 147 7.75 -12.20 3.95
N LEU A 148 9.04 -12.57 3.86
CA LEU A 148 9.79 -12.62 2.61
C LEU A 148 9.18 -13.63 1.62
N ASP A 149 8.48 -14.65 2.12
CA ASP A 149 7.79 -15.64 1.28
C ASP A 149 6.80 -14.99 0.29
N VAL A 150 6.22 -13.83 0.62
CA VAL A 150 5.35 -13.06 -0.29
C VAL A 150 6.10 -12.56 -1.54
N TYR A 151 7.41 -12.35 -1.42
CA TYR A 151 8.27 -11.81 -2.47
C TYR A 151 9.22 -12.85 -3.09
N ARG A 152 9.12 -14.15 -2.73
CA ARG A 152 10.01 -15.18 -3.31
C ARG A 152 9.82 -15.36 -4.81
N GLU A 153 8.63 -15.06 -5.30
CA GLU A 153 8.28 -15.11 -6.72
C GLU A 153 7.76 -13.75 -7.19
N PRO A 154 8.05 -13.34 -8.43
CA PRO A 154 7.50 -12.11 -8.99
C PRO A 154 5.96 -12.20 -9.05
N MET A 155 5.31 -11.10 -8.68
CA MET A 155 3.86 -11.00 -8.66
C MET A 155 3.27 -10.94 -10.08
N LEU A 156 1.99 -11.25 -10.23
CA LEU A 156 1.29 -11.00 -11.49
C LEU A 156 0.95 -9.51 -11.58
N ALA A 157 1.25 -8.90 -12.73
CA ALA A 157 0.79 -7.54 -13.02
C ALA A 157 -0.73 -7.55 -13.22
N ILE A 158 -1.41 -6.67 -12.50
CA ILE A 158 -2.87 -6.46 -12.60
C ILE A 158 -3.08 -4.99 -12.89
N ALA A 159 -3.88 -4.70 -13.91
CA ALA A 159 -4.35 -3.34 -14.21
C ALA A 159 -5.55 -3.02 -13.32
N GLY A 160 -5.47 -1.94 -12.54
CA GLY A 160 -6.49 -1.56 -11.58
C GLY A 160 -6.64 -2.57 -10.42
N SER A 161 -7.89 -2.78 -9.99
CA SER A 161 -8.20 -3.64 -8.84
C SER A 161 -8.67 -5.05 -9.26
N PRO A 162 -8.14 -6.13 -8.66
CA PRO A 162 -8.67 -7.48 -8.83
C PRO A 162 -10.06 -7.69 -8.20
N VAL A 163 -10.51 -6.77 -7.34
CA VAL A 163 -11.77 -6.89 -6.59
C VAL A 163 -12.81 -5.88 -7.14
N PRO A 164 -14.09 -6.28 -7.30
CA PRO A 164 -15.12 -5.35 -7.74
C PRO A 164 -15.27 -4.14 -6.81
N GLY A 165 -14.94 -2.94 -7.31
CA GLY A 165 -14.97 -1.67 -6.58
C GLY A 165 -16.08 -0.69 -6.98
N ALA A 166 -16.87 -0.99 -8.02
CA ALA A 166 -17.78 -0.03 -8.66
C ALA A 166 -18.81 0.62 -7.71
N GLN A 167 -19.28 -0.11 -6.69
CA GLN A 167 -20.18 0.46 -5.68
C GLN A 167 -19.50 1.51 -4.80
N PHE A 168 -18.24 1.28 -4.43
CA PHE A 168 -17.46 2.24 -3.64
C PHE A 168 -17.11 3.46 -4.47
N GLU A 169 -16.61 3.25 -5.68
CA GLU A 169 -16.31 4.32 -6.65
C GLU A 169 -17.52 5.23 -6.86
N SER A 170 -18.67 4.65 -7.20
CA SER A 170 -19.89 5.41 -7.37
C SER A 170 -20.28 6.17 -6.09
N ALA A 171 -20.20 5.55 -4.92
CA ALA A 171 -20.53 6.22 -3.66
C ALA A 171 -19.58 7.39 -3.34
N VAL A 172 -18.29 7.24 -3.64
CA VAL A 172 -17.28 8.31 -3.50
C VAL A 172 -17.60 9.47 -4.44
N GLU A 173 -17.89 9.20 -5.70
CA GLU A 173 -18.27 10.24 -6.68
C GLU A 173 -19.53 11.00 -6.25
N HIS A 174 -20.57 10.28 -5.82
CA HIS A 174 -21.81 10.91 -5.32
C HIS A 174 -21.59 11.76 -4.07
N SER A 175 -20.53 11.47 -3.29
CA SER A 175 -20.13 12.31 -2.15
C SER A 175 -19.34 13.57 -2.56
N GLY A 176 -19.11 13.78 -3.86
CA GLY A 176 -18.33 14.90 -4.40
C GLY A 176 -16.81 14.73 -4.23
N ARG A 177 -16.36 13.48 -4.08
CA ARG A 177 -14.95 13.12 -3.85
C ARG A 177 -14.43 12.31 -5.03
N ALA A 178 -13.12 12.24 -5.16
CA ALA A 178 -12.43 11.40 -6.13
C ALA A 178 -11.47 10.45 -5.39
N ILE A 179 -11.36 9.22 -5.88
CA ILE A 179 -10.37 8.27 -5.36
C ILE A 179 -8.97 8.79 -5.73
N PRO A 180 -8.06 9.00 -4.77
CA PRO A 180 -6.75 9.54 -5.07
C PRO A 180 -5.83 8.50 -5.71
N HIS A 181 -4.89 8.98 -6.52
CA HIS A 181 -3.73 8.18 -6.93
C HIS A 181 -2.68 8.15 -5.83
N VAL A 182 -1.88 7.08 -5.76
CA VAL A 182 -0.67 7.09 -4.95
C VAL A 182 0.34 8.05 -5.57
N SER A 183 0.95 8.93 -4.78
CA SER A 183 1.85 9.96 -5.29
C SER A 183 3.28 9.78 -4.80
N GLN A 184 4.23 10.36 -5.55
CA GLN A 184 5.62 10.44 -5.13
C GLN A 184 5.78 11.09 -3.75
N LEU A 185 5.01 12.17 -3.48
CA LEU A 185 5.03 12.87 -2.20
C LEU A 185 4.66 11.96 -1.02
N LEU A 186 3.73 11.02 -1.22
CA LEU A 186 3.39 10.05 -0.18
C LEU A 186 4.58 9.13 0.12
N ILE A 187 5.28 8.64 -0.90
CA ILE A 187 6.46 7.78 -0.71
C ILE A 187 7.60 8.55 -0.05
N GLU A 188 7.86 9.79 -0.47
CA GLU A 188 8.86 10.66 0.17
C GLU A 188 8.52 10.90 1.65
N LYS A 189 7.24 11.07 1.98
CA LYS A 189 6.78 11.17 3.37
C LYS A 189 7.08 9.90 4.17
N TYR A 190 6.82 8.71 3.61
CA TYR A 190 7.18 7.46 4.28
C TYR A 190 8.66 7.40 4.63
N LEU A 191 9.51 7.81 3.70
CA LEU A 191 10.97 7.83 3.89
C LEU A 191 11.37 8.82 4.98
N ALA A 192 10.83 10.04 4.95
CA ALA A 192 11.07 11.06 5.98
C ALA A 192 10.59 10.62 7.37
N ASP A 193 9.41 10.00 7.46
CA ASP A 193 8.87 9.49 8.73
C ASP A 193 9.73 8.34 9.28
N LEU A 194 10.25 7.45 8.42
CA LEU A 194 11.17 6.38 8.81
C LEU A 194 12.53 6.91 9.32
N GLU A 195 13.04 8.00 8.74
CA GLU A 195 14.21 8.71 9.28
C GLU A 195 13.90 9.35 10.64
N GLN A 196 12.73 9.98 10.77
CA GLN A 196 12.33 10.68 12.00
C GLN A 196 12.21 9.72 13.20
N ILE A 197 11.72 8.50 12.99
CA ILE A 197 11.63 7.48 14.05
C ILE A 197 12.96 6.73 14.26
N GLY A 198 14.03 7.10 13.54
CA GLY A 198 15.37 6.57 13.71
C GLY A 198 15.58 5.14 13.19
N VAL A 199 14.69 4.63 12.33
CA VAL A 199 14.87 3.29 11.75
C VAL A 199 15.76 3.35 10.51
N LEU A 200 15.69 4.43 9.73
CA LEU A 200 16.57 4.69 8.59
C LEU A 200 17.63 5.74 8.94
N THR A 201 18.78 5.63 8.28
CA THR A 201 19.84 6.63 8.30
C THR A 201 20.26 6.89 6.86
N ARG A 202 20.32 8.16 6.47
CA ARG A 202 20.69 8.59 5.12
C ARG A 202 22.19 8.53 4.89
#